data_AF-A0A972JID9-F1
#
_entry.id   AF-A0A972JID9-F1
#
_cell.length_a   1.000
_cell.length_b   1.000
_cell.length_c   1.000
_cell.angle_alpha   90.00
_cell.angle_beta   90.00
_cell.angle_gamma   90.00
#
_symmetry.space_group_name_H-M   'P 1'
#
loop_
_entity.id
_entity.type
_entity.pdbx_description
1 polymer ?
#
loop_
_entity_poly.entity_id
_entity_poly.type
_entity_poly.pdbx_seq_one_letter_code
_entity_poly.pdbx_strand_id
1 'polypeptide(L)'
;MDIAIPEIVKENTITFGIGLTVALIGVAVRVVKGLIDFYEEVFVKRYFKRLISLNEHLDEESVSGRYLKLLKENEIFRLASGVKSTPENNNILMEIYILGVASNGELKRLSQYIRSDNMKAAVEVDWFDKLQFTYSFFAATFLFLFGMIMGSANIVMGTGVESIAGFFVMIMFILIAAVVGRDYRTYRILKRVRERLVSLNMVANPDISIQWNFNRLLRAHKIN
;
A
#
# COMPACT_ATOMS: atom_id res chain seq x y z
N MET A 1 41.48 -3.30 -28.38
CA MET A 1 40.92 -1.97 -28.13
C MET A 1 40.72 -1.84 -26.65
N ASP A 2 41.67 -1.22 -25.97
CA ASP A 2 41.54 -0.93 -24.54
C ASP A 2 40.46 0.14 -24.37
N ILE A 3 39.41 -0.20 -23.63
CA ILE A 3 38.39 0.77 -23.24
C ILE A 3 39.10 1.69 -22.25
N ALA A 4 39.57 2.84 -22.74
CA ALA A 4 40.17 3.88 -21.92
C ALA A 4 39.09 4.40 -20.97
N ILE A 5 39.02 3.80 -19.78
CA ILE A 5 38.19 4.30 -18.70
C ILE A 5 38.79 5.65 -18.29
N PRO A 6 38.04 6.78 -18.44
CA PRO A 6 38.59 8.10 -18.17
C PRO A 6 39.15 8.18 -16.75
N GLU A 7 40.31 8.81 -16.57
CA GLU A 7 41.04 8.92 -15.28
C GLU A 7 40.14 9.40 -14.12
N ILE A 8 39.14 10.22 -14.41
CA ILE A 8 38.11 10.70 -13.48
C ILE A 8 37.37 9.55 -12.77
N VAL A 9 37.17 8.41 -13.44
CA VAL A 9 36.49 7.22 -12.89
C VAL A 9 37.41 6.43 -11.96
N LYS A 10 38.74 6.51 -12.15
CA LYS A 10 39.73 5.85 -11.28
C LYS A 10 39.95 6.61 -9.97
N GLU A 11 39.90 7.95 -9.99
CA GLU A 11 40.04 8.76 -8.77
C GLU A 11 38.77 8.82 -7.92
N ASN A 12 37.59 8.73 -8.55
CA ASN A 12 36.29 8.87 -7.88
C ASN A 12 35.38 7.65 -8.12
N THR A 13 35.94 6.44 -8.07
CA THR A 13 35.24 5.19 -8.40
C THR A 13 33.97 4.97 -7.56
N ILE A 14 33.98 5.35 -6.29
CA ILE A 14 32.82 5.26 -5.39
C ILE A 14 31.71 6.23 -5.85
N THR A 15 32.05 7.49 -6.11
CA THR A 15 31.10 8.52 -6.56
C THR A 15 30.50 8.18 -7.92
N PHE A 16 31.32 7.66 -8.85
CA PHE A 16 30.87 7.18 -10.14
C PHE A 16 29.95 5.96 -10.01
N GLY A 17 30.31 5.00 -9.15
CA GLY A 17 29.49 3.82 -8.87
C GLY A 17 28.12 4.19 -8.28
N ILE A 18 28.08 5.16 -7.36
CA ILE A 18 26.82 5.69 -6.81
C ILE A 18 26.01 6.38 -7.90
N GLY A 19 26.62 7.26 -8.70
CA GLY A 19 25.95 7.97 -9.79
C GLY A 19 25.35 7.02 -10.83
N LEU A 20 26.12 6.00 -11.24
CA LEU A 20 25.67 4.96 -12.15
C LEU A 20 24.50 4.15 -11.55
N THR A 21 24.59 3.79 -10.27
CA THR A 21 23.52 3.04 -9.59
C THR A 21 22.23 3.85 -9.53
N VAL A 22 22.30 5.14 -9.15
CA VAL A 22 21.14 6.03 -9.12
C VAL A 22 20.54 6.22 -10.52
N ALA A 23 21.38 6.36 -11.55
CA ALA A 23 20.93 6.47 -12.93
C ALA A 23 20.22 5.19 -13.40
N LEU A 24 20.77 4.01 -13.09
CA LEU A 24 20.16 2.72 -13.43
C LEU A 24 18.83 2.50 -12.71
N ILE A 25 18.74 2.86 -11.43
CA ILE A 25 17.47 2.83 -10.68
C ILE A 25 16.45 3.77 -11.34
N GLY A 26 16.87 4.99 -11.71
CA GLY A 26 16.00 5.96 -12.38
C GLY A 26 15.47 5.44 -13.73
N VAL A 27 16.32 4.81 -14.54
CA VAL A 27 15.92 4.17 -15.81
C VAL A 27 14.97 3.01 -15.55
N ALA A 28 15.27 2.13 -14.59
CA ALA A 28 14.42 1.00 -14.24
C ALA A 28 13.02 1.46 -13.81
N VAL A 29 12.92 2.47 -12.96
CA VAL A 29 11.63 3.05 -12.53
C VAL A 29 10.85 3.61 -13.72
N ARG A 30 11.51 4.31 -14.66
CA ARG A 30 10.86 4.82 -15.87
C ARG A 30 10.34 3.71 -16.78
N VAL A 31 11.13 2.65 -17.00
CA VAL A 31 10.72 1.52 -17.83
C VAL A 31 9.52 0.80 -17.22
N VAL A 32 9.55 0.53 -15.90
CA VAL A 32 8.42 -0.09 -15.19
C VAL A 32 7.17 0.78 -15.31
N LYS A 33 7.30 2.09 -15.12
CA LYS A 33 6.16 3.02 -15.28
C LYS A 33 5.60 2.99 -16.69
N GLY A 34 6.45 3.04 -17.71
CA GLY A 34 6.02 2.96 -19.12
C GLY A 34 5.33 1.64 -19.47
N LEU A 35 5.77 0.52 -18.90
CA LEU A 35 5.10 -0.78 -19.07
C LEU A 35 3.72 -0.82 -18.41
N ILE A 36 3.58 -0.21 -17.23
CA ILE A 36 2.27 -0.07 -16.55
C ILE A 36 1.33 0.77 -17.39
N ASP A 37 1.79 1.95 -17.84
CA ASP A 37 1.01 2.87 -18.66
C ASP A 37 0.58 2.20 -19.99
N PHE A 38 1.47 1.45 -20.63
CA PHE A 38 1.16 0.67 -21.85
C PHE A 38 0.13 -0.43 -21.60
N TYR A 39 0.24 -1.15 -20.49
CA TYR A 39 -0.72 -2.19 -20.11
C TYR A 39 -2.11 -1.60 -19.88
N GLU A 40 -2.20 -0.51 -19.12
CA GLU A 40 -3.45 0.21 -18.86
C GLU A 40 -4.08 0.71 -20.16
N GLU A 41 -3.30 1.33 -21.04
CA GLU A 41 -3.80 1.93 -22.25
C GLU A 41 -4.23 0.90 -23.31
N VAL A 42 -3.42 -0.13 -23.55
CA VAL A 42 -3.67 -1.05 -24.67
C VAL A 42 -4.56 -2.21 -24.27
N PHE A 43 -4.23 -2.90 -23.17
CA PHE A 43 -4.94 -4.11 -22.80
C PHE A 43 -6.27 -3.78 -22.14
N VAL A 44 -6.30 -2.82 -21.21
CA VAL A 44 -7.53 -2.56 -20.45
C VAL A 44 -8.57 -1.83 -21.30
N LYS A 45 -8.19 -0.79 -22.07
CA LYS A 45 -9.15 -0.13 -22.98
C LYS A 45 -9.70 -1.10 -24.04
N ARG A 46 -8.86 -1.99 -24.60
CA ARG A 46 -9.32 -2.98 -25.59
C ARG A 46 -10.28 -4.00 -24.98
N TYR A 47 -9.98 -4.49 -23.78
CA TYR A 47 -10.87 -5.39 -23.04
C TYR A 47 -12.21 -4.71 -22.72
N PHE A 48 -12.18 -3.47 -22.25
CA PHE A 48 -13.38 -2.70 -21.93
C PHE A 48 -14.25 -2.44 -23.18
N LYS A 49 -13.63 -2.07 -24.31
CA LYS A 49 -14.34 -1.93 -25.60
C LYS A 49 -15.04 -3.22 -26.02
N ARG A 50 -14.39 -4.38 -25.82
CA ARG A 50 -14.98 -5.69 -26.12
C ARG A 50 -16.19 -5.98 -25.23
N LEU A 51 -16.13 -5.63 -23.95
CA LEU A 51 -17.28 -5.79 -23.04
C LEU A 51 -18.47 -4.92 -23.47
N ILE A 52 -18.23 -3.67 -23.88
CA ILE A 52 -19.29 -2.78 -24.39
C ILE A 52 -19.95 -3.40 -25.63
N SER A 53 -19.16 -3.81 -26.63
CA SER A 53 -19.70 -4.40 -27.86
C SER A 53 -20.49 -5.69 -27.63
N LEU A 54 -20.09 -6.50 -26.64
CA LEU A 54 -20.82 -7.72 -26.30
C LEU A 54 -22.14 -7.43 -25.59
N ASN A 55 -22.19 -6.37 -24.77
CA ASN A 55 -23.39 -5.96 -24.05
C ASN A 55 -24.46 -5.35 -24.97
N GLU A 56 -24.08 -4.75 -26.10
CA GLU A 56 -25.00 -4.15 -27.07
C GLU A 56 -25.91 -5.17 -27.80
N HIS A 57 -25.54 -6.46 -27.77
CA HIS A 57 -26.23 -7.52 -28.52
C HIS A 57 -26.99 -8.51 -27.62
N LEU A 58 -27.09 -8.23 -26.33
CA LEU A 58 -27.71 -9.12 -25.34
C LEU A 58 -28.87 -8.41 -24.65
N ASP A 59 -29.93 -9.17 -24.40
CA ASP A 59 -31.06 -8.72 -23.59
C ASP A 59 -30.61 -8.50 -22.13
N GLU A 60 -30.91 -7.33 -21.57
CA GLU A 60 -30.47 -6.91 -20.24
C GLU A 60 -31.03 -7.82 -19.13
N GLU A 61 -32.19 -8.43 -19.35
CA GLU A 61 -32.81 -9.34 -18.38
C GLU A 61 -32.26 -10.77 -18.44
N SER A 62 -31.54 -11.11 -19.52
CA SER A 62 -30.91 -12.42 -19.66
C SER A 62 -29.80 -12.62 -18.63
N VAL A 63 -29.55 -13.88 -18.24
CA VAL A 63 -28.46 -14.25 -17.32
C VAL A 63 -27.10 -13.73 -17.83
N SER A 64 -26.88 -13.81 -19.15
CA SER A 64 -25.67 -13.32 -19.82
C SER A 64 -25.56 -11.80 -19.79
N GLY A 65 -26.67 -11.07 -19.99
CA GLY A 65 -26.73 -9.61 -19.88
C GLY A 65 -26.38 -9.13 -18.48
N ARG A 66 -27.00 -9.72 -17.44
CA ARG A 66 -26.69 -9.42 -16.03
C ARG A 66 -25.23 -9.71 -15.68
N TYR A 67 -24.69 -10.83 -16.15
CA TYR A 67 -23.29 -11.20 -15.94
C TYR A 67 -22.34 -10.15 -16.56
N LEU A 68 -22.55 -9.78 -17.82
CA LEU A 68 -21.70 -8.78 -18.49
C LEU A 68 -21.83 -7.40 -17.86
N LYS A 69 -23.01 -7.01 -17.39
CA LYS A 69 -23.22 -5.75 -16.66
C LYS A 69 -22.39 -5.71 -15.38
N LEU A 70 -22.45 -6.74 -14.55
CA LEU A 70 -21.63 -6.84 -13.32
C LEU A 70 -20.14 -6.86 -13.62
N LEU A 71 -19.73 -7.55 -14.70
CA LEU A 71 -18.33 -7.59 -15.13
C LEU A 71 -17.83 -6.21 -15.59
N LYS A 72 -18.66 -5.48 -16.33
CA LYS A 72 -18.39 -4.10 -16.77
C LYS A 72 -18.25 -3.15 -15.57
N GLU A 73 -19.18 -3.21 -14.63
CA GLU A 73 -19.15 -2.38 -13.41
C GLU A 73 -17.91 -2.68 -12.55
N ASN A 74 -17.55 -3.95 -12.40
CA ASN A 74 -16.31 -4.36 -11.74
C ASN A 74 -15.07 -3.80 -12.44
N GLU A 75 -15.02 -3.86 -13.77
CA GLU A 75 -13.90 -3.31 -14.53
C GLU A 75 -13.76 -1.79 -14.38
N ILE A 76 -14.88 -1.06 -14.39
CA ILE A 76 -14.90 0.39 -14.15
C ILE A 76 -14.36 0.70 -12.76
N PHE A 77 -14.83 -0.01 -11.74
CA PHE A 77 -14.33 0.16 -10.37
C PHE A 77 -12.83 -0.14 -10.29
N ARG A 78 -12.37 -1.22 -10.91
CA ARG A 78 -10.94 -1.60 -10.95
C ARG A 78 -10.08 -0.52 -11.60
N LEU A 79 -10.55 0.05 -12.71
CA LEU A 79 -9.87 1.14 -13.41
C LEU A 79 -9.80 2.42 -12.57
N ALA A 80 -10.90 2.77 -11.89
CA ALA A 80 -10.98 3.99 -11.10
C ALA A 80 -10.24 3.91 -9.75
N SER A 81 -10.32 2.75 -9.08
CA SER A 81 -9.77 2.54 -7.73
C SER A 81 -8.39 1.87 -7.73
N GLY A 82 -8.04 1.16 -8.81
CA GLY A 82 -6.86 0.30 -8.86
C GLY A 82 -6.96 -0.96 -7.97
N VAL A 83 -8.17 -1.32 -7.52
CA VAL A 83 -8.44 -2.47 -6.64
C VAL A 83 -9.05 -3.61 -7.45
N LYS A 84 -8.50 -4.82 -7.28
CA LYS A 84 -9.07 -6.06 -7.81
C LYS A 84 -9.89 -6.72 -6.72
N SER A 85 -11.20 -6.78 -6.87
CA SER A 85 -12.08 -7.45 -5.91
C SER A 85 -13.34 -8.01 -6.59
N THR A 86 -14.15 -8.72 -5.82
CA THR A 86 -15.43 -9.27 -6.30
C THR A 86 -16.46 -8.15 -6.46
N PRO A 87 -17.50 -8.32 -7.30
CA PRO A 87 -18.54 -7.31 -7.48
C PRO A 87 -19.20 -6.87 -6.16
N GLU A 88 -19.45 -7.81 -5.24
CA GLU A 88 -20.03 -7.53 -3.92
C GLU A 88 -19.11 -6.64 -3.06
N ASN A 89 -17.82 -6.97 -3.01
CA ASN A 89 -16.84 -6.16 -2.28
C ASN A 89 -16.67 -4.77 -2.92
N ASN A 90 -16.72 -4.67 -4.25
CA ASN A 90 -16.61 -3.39 -4.94
C ASN A 90 -17.75 -2.45 -4.56
N ASN A 91 -18.98 -2.96 -4.46
CA ASN A 91 -20.14 -2.17 -4.07
C ASN A 91 -19.92 -1.53 -2.69
N ILE A 92 -19.44 -2.30 -1.71
CA ILE A 92 -19.14 -1.79 -0.38
C ILE A 92 -17.97 -0.80 -0.40
N LEU A 93 -16.87 -1.11 -1.11
CA LEU A 93 -15.73 -0.19 -1.20
C LEU A 93 -16.13 1.15 -1.87
N MET A 94 -16.99 1.09 -2.89
CA MET A 94 -17.55 2.27 -3.54
C MET A 94 -18.48 3.04 -2.60
N GLU A 95 -19.27 2.35 -1.79
CA GLU A 95 -20.12 2.99 -0.78
C GLU A 95 -19.28 3.70 0.30
N ILE A 96 -18.20 3.06 0.77
CA ILE A 96 -17.22 3.66 1.70
C ILE A 96 -16.60 4.94 1.09
N TYR A 97 -16.33 4.94 -0.22
CA TYR A 97 -15.83 6.12 -0.94
C TYR A 97 -16.88 7.24 -0.99
N ILE A 98 -18.10 6.93 -1.42
CA ILE A 98 -19.21 7.88 -1.59
C ILE A 98 -19.56 8.54 -0.24
N LEU A 99 -19.50 7.79 0.86
CA LEU A 99 -19.73 8.29 2.22
C LEU A 99 -18.58 9.17 2.76
N GLY A 100 -17.49 9.35 2.00
CA GLY A 100 -16.34 10.13 2.43
C GLY A 100 -15.57 9.51 3.61
N VAL A 101 -15.77 8.21 3.86
CA VAL A 101 -15.11 7.51 4.96
C VAL A 101 -13.64 7.26 4.64
N ALA A 102 -13.33 6.93 3.38
CA ALA A 102 -11.97 6.70 2.89
C ALA A 102 -11.77 7.21 1.46
N SER A 103 -10.56 7.67 1.14
CA SER A 103 -10.17 8.04 -0.22
C SER A 103 -9.78 6.82 -1.07
N ASN A 104 -9.75 6.94 -2.41
CA ASN A 104 -9.32 5.85 -3.31
C ASN A 104 -7.93 5.28 -2.96
N GLY A 105 -6.99 6.14 -2.60
CA GLY A 105 -5.64 5.72 -2.19
C GLY A 105 -5.62 4.92 -0.87
N GLU A 106 -6.57 5.18 0.02
CA GLU A 106 -6.75 4.44 1.26
C GLU A 106 -7.49 3.13 1.01
N LEU A 107 -8.56 3.15 0.22
CA LEU A 107 -9.30 1.94 -0.18
C LEU A 107 -8.38 0.91 -0.82
N LYS A 108 -7.44 1.33 -1.67
CA LYS A 108 -6.45 0.43 -2.25
C LYS A 108 -5.58 -0.32 -1.24
N ARG A 109 -5.33 0.28 -0.07
CA ARG A 109 -4.57 -0.35 1.02
C ARG A 109 -5.47 -1.19 1.92
N LEU A 110 -6.71 -0.75 2.09
CA LEU A 110 -7.67 -1.38 3.00
C LEU A 110 -8.44 -2.55 2.36
N SER A 111 -8.50 -2.64 1.04
CA SER A 111 -9.32 -3.63 0.33
C SER A 111 -9.01 -5.08 0.70
N GLN A 112 -7.78 -5.35 1.15
CA GLN A 112 -7.39 -6.69 1.61
C GLN A 112 -7.97 -7.08 2.98
N TYR A 113 -8.43 -6.10 3.76
CA TYR A 113 -8.98 -6.28 5.11
C TYR A 113 -10.50 -6.07 5.18
N ILE A 114 -11.12 -5.67 4.07
CA ILE A 114 -12.56 -5.39 4.00
C ILE A 114 -13.19 -6.44 3.09
N ARG A 115 -14.13 -7.20 3.63
CA ARG A 115 -14.99 -8.11 2.88
C ARG A 115 -16.46 -7.70 2.98
N SER A 116 -17.23 -8.12 1.99
CA SER A 116 -18.68 -8.06 2.01
C SER A 116 -19.22 -9.21 2.85
N ASP A 117 -20.07 -8.88 3.81
CA ASP A 117 -20.91 -9.83 4.54
C ASP A 117 -22.32 -9.22 4.65
N ASN A 118 -23.29 -9.81 3.95
CA ASN A 118 -24.69 -9.38 3.97
C ASN A 118 -24.89 -7.87 3.72
N MET A 119 -24.26 -7.31 2.68
CA MET A 119 -24.30 -5.87 2.33
C MET A 119 -23.64 -4.94 3.38
N LYS A 120 -22.86 -5.49 4.31
CA LYS A 120 -22.10 -4.74 5.31
C LYS A 120 -20.61 -5.03 5.18
N ALA A 121 -19.81 -4.07 5.60
CA ALA A 121 -18.36 -4.21 5.63
C ALA A 121 -17.93 -5.08 6.82
N ALA A 122 -17.45 -6.29 6.54
CA ALA A 122 -16.73 -7.11 7.50
C ALA A 122 -15.24 -6.73 7.47
N VAL A 123 -14.72 -6.29 8.61
CA VAL A 123 -13.27 -6.02 8.76
C VAL A 123 -12.60 -7.27 9.30
N GLU A 124 -11.81 -7.93 8.46
CA GLU A 124 -11.07 -9.16 8.80
C GLU A 124 -9.58 -8.85 8.91
N VAL A 125 -8.99 -9.20 10.06
CA VAL A 125 -7.57 -8.99 10.31
C VAL A 125 -7.04 -10.23 11.01
N ASP A 126 -6.12 -10.93 10.34
CA ASP A 126 -5.53 -12.15 10.86
C ASP A 126 -4.53 -11.87 11.98
N TRP A 127 -4.17 -12.92 12.71
CA TRP A 127 -3.20 -12.82 13.78
C TRP A 127 -1.80 -12.41 13.27
N PHE A 128 -1.41 -12.89 12.08
CA PHE A 128 -0.17 -12.50 11.41
C PHE A 128 -0.18 -11.02 11.04
N ASP A 129 -1.30 -10.47 10.55
CA ASP A 129 -1.43 -9.05 10.24
C ASP A 129 -1.25 -8.19 11.50
N LYS A 130 -1.86 -8.60 12.62
CA LYS A 130 -1.71 -7.91 13.92
C LYS A 130 -0.27 -7.89 14.39
N LEU A 131 0.46 -9.00 14.20
CA LEU A 131 1.89 -9.08 14.50
C LEU A 131 2.69 -8.17 13.56
N GLN A 132 2.40 -8.17 12.26
CA GLN A 132 3.07 -7.32 11.28
C GLN A 132 2.86 -5.83 11.56
N PHE A 133 1.63 -5.40 11.92
CA PHE A 133 1.37 -4.01 12.31
C PHE A 133 2.17 -3.57 13.53
N THR A 134 2.27 -4.47 14.52
CA THR A 134 3.00 -4.21 15.77
C THR A 134 4.51 -4.17 15.51
N TYR A 135 5.02 -5.14 14.74
CA TYR A 135 6.42 -5.19 14.33
C TYR A 135 6.81 -3.95 13.52
N SER A 136 6.00 -3.55 12.54
CA SER A 136 6.21 -2.37 11.71
C SER A 136 6.35 -1.10 12.56
N PHE A 137 5.55 -0.97 13.62
CA PHE A 137 5.68 0.13 14.58
C PHE A 137 7.03 0.12 15.30
N PHE A 138 7.38 -0.99 15.97
CA PHE A 138 8.63 -1.08 16.72
C PHE A 138 9.86 -0.95 15.83
N ALA A 139 9.86 -1.56 14.65
CA ALA A 139 10.94 -1.46 13.69
C ALA A 139 11.11 -0.02 13.18
N ALA A 140 10.01 0.67 12.85
CA ALA A 140 10.08 2.08 12.43
C ALA A 140 10.59 2.98 13.57
N THR A 141 10.12 2.78 14.81
CA THR A 141 10.60 3.53 15.98
C THR A 141 12.08 3.26 16.25
N PHE A 142 12.51 2.00 16.18
CA PHE A 142 13.90 1.61 16.36
C PHE A 142 14.80 2.26 15.30
N LEU A 143 14.45 2.15 14.02
CA LEU A 143 15.21 2.75 12.92
C LEU A 143 15.27 4.28 13.04
N PHE A 144 14.18 4.91 13.45
CA PHE A 144 14.15 6.35 13.70
C PHE A 144 15.11 6.73 14.83
N LEU A 145 15.02 6.09 15.99
CA LEU A 145 15.90 6.37 17.14
C LEU A 145 17.36 6.07 16.83
N PHE A 146 17.64 4.95 16.17
CA PHE A 146 18.98 4.56 15.78
C PHE A 146 19.59 5.57 14.80
N GLY A 147 18.83 5.98 13.78
CA GLY A 147 19.24 7.03 12.85
C GLY A 147 19.51 8.37 13.53
N MET A 148 18.69 8.75 14.51
CA MET A 148 18.89 9.96 15.31
C MET A 148 20.17 9.87 16.15
N ILE A 149 20.41 8.76 16.84
CA ILE A 149 21.62 8.56 17.66
C ILE A 149 22.88 8.58 16.79
N MET A 150 22.91 7.77 15.73
CA MET A 150 24.05 7.69 14.83
C MET A 150 24.29 9.00 14.09
N GLY A 151 23.25 9.66 13.60
CA GLY A 151 23.35 10.95 12.91
C GLY A 151 23.84 12.06 13.84
N SER A 152 23.23 12.18 15.03
CA SER A 152 23.61 13.22 16.00
C SER A 152 25.02 13.03 16.55
N ALA A 153 25.46 11.79 16.81
CA ALA A 153 26.83 11.52 17.25
C ALA A 153 27.87 12.04 16.25
N ASN A 154 27.66 11.80 14.94
CA ASN A 154 28.56 12.29 13.89
C ASN A 154 28.51 13.81 13.69
N ILE A 155 27.37 14.45 14.00
CA ILE A 155 27.23 15.91 13.94
C ILE A 155 27.94 16.60 15.11
N VAL A 156 27.88 16.02 16.32
CA VAL A 156 28.44 16.64 17.53
C VAL A 156 29.94 16.39 17.66
N MET A 157 30.40 15.19 17.30
CA MET A 157 31.79 14.77 17.52
C MET A 157 32.65 14.86 16.26
N GLY A 158 32.03 15.04 15.09
CA GLY A 158 32.72 14.97 13.81
C GLY A 158 33.29 16.30 13.32
N THR A 159 34.22 16.20 12.38
CA THR A 159 34.66 17.31 11.51
C THR A 159 33.52 17.77 10.59
N GLY A 160 33.69 18.90 9.90
CA GLY A 160 32.63 19.46 9.03
C GLY A 160 32.11 18.49 7.97
N VAL A 161 32.96 17.61 7.44
CA VAL A 161 32.57 16.58 6.47
C VAL A 161 31.78 15.44 7.14
N GLU A 162 32.20 15.00 8.32
CA GLU A 162 31.52 13.96 9.10
C GLU A 162 30.15 14.42 9.60
N SER A 163 30.02 15.71 9.91
CA SER A 163 28.73 16.33 10.26
C SER A 163 27.73 16.28 9.11
N ILE A 164 28.19 16.58 7.88
CA ILE A 164 27.36 16.47 6.66
C ILE A 164 26.96 15.01 6.43
N ALA A 165 27.89 14.07 6.56
CA ALA A 165 27.60 12.65 6.44
C ALA A 165 26.58 12.18 7.49
N GLY A 166 26.71 12.62 8.74
CA GLY A 166 25.76 12.34 9.83
C GLY A 166 24.34 12.82 9.52
N PHE A 167 24.21 14.00 8.90
CA PHE A 167 22.91 14.52 8.46
C PHE A 167 22.26 13.65 7.37
N PHE A 168 23.05 13.21 6.38
CA PHE A 168 22.57 12.29 5.34
C PHE A 168 22.14 10.95 5.92
N VAL A 169 22.92 10.38 6.84
CA VAL A 169 22.57 9.14 7.55
C VAL A 169 21.23 9.31 8.27
N MET A 170 21.04 10.42 9.00
CA MET A 170 19.78 10.69 9.70
C MET A 170 18.59 10.74 8.74
N ILE A 171 18.70 11.47 7.62
CA ILE A 171 17.64 11.53 6.60
C ILE A 171 17.33 10.14 6.05
N MET A 172 18.36 9.37 5.70
CA MET A 172 18.20 8.03 5.14
C MET A 172 17.45 7.10 6.11
N PHE A 173 17.81 7.09 7.38
CA PHE A 173 17.11 6.29 8.39
C PHE A 173 15.67 6.75 8.62
N ILE A 174 15.39 8.06 8.56
CA ILE A 174 14.01 8.59 8.63
C ILE A 174 13.19 8.11 7.44
N LEU A 175 13.75 8.12 6.22
CA LEU A 175 13.08 7.64 5.02
C LEU A 175 12.80 6.12 5.10
N ILE A 176 13.78 5.33 5.54
CA ILE A 176 13.60 3.88 5.72
C ILE A 176 12.55 3.61 6.81
N ALA A 177 12.62 4.29 7.95
CA ALA A 177 11.61 4.18 9.01
C ALA A 177 10.20 4.54 8.50
N ALA A 178 10.10 5.55 7.63
CA ALA A 178 8.83 5.92 7.01
C ALA A 178 8.27 4.82 6.10
N VAL A 179 9.13 4.10 5.36
CA VAL A 179 8.74 2.97 4.51
C VAL A 179 8.37 1.75 5.36
N VAL A 180 9.19 1.40 6.35
CA VAL A 180 8.96 0.25 7.25
C VAL A 180 7.69 0.46 8.08
N GLY A 181 7.40 1.68 8.50
CA GLY A 181 6.19 2.05 9.25
C GLY A 181 4.90 2.08 8.42
N ARG A 182 4.93 1.68 7.14
CA ARG A 182 3.77 1.72 6.24
C ARG A 182 2.61 0.87 6.75
N ASP A 183 2.89 -0.33 7.24
CA ASP A 183 1.86 -1.26 7.69
C ASP A 183 1.15 -0.75 8.95
N TYR A 184 1.90 -0.15 9.88
CA TYR A 184 1.31 0.53 11.03
C TYR A 184 0.40 1.72 10.63
N ARG A 185 0.76 2.47 9.58
CA ARG A 185 -0.14 3.52 9.05
C ARG A 185 -1.40 2.93 8.46
N THR A 186 -1.30 1.81 7.74
CA THR A 186 -2.46 1.07 7.23
C THR A 186 -3.38 0.65 8.37
N TYR A 187 -2.82 0.12 9.45
CA TYR A 187 -3.55 -0.20 10.68
C TYR A 187 -4.32 1.02 11.25
N ARG A 188 -3.66 2.18 11.37
CA ARG A 188 -4.31 3.40 11.84
C ARG A 188 -5.47 3.84 10.95
N ILE A 189 -5.28 3.77 9.64
CA ILE A 189 -6.30 4.12 8.65
C ILE A 189 -7.47 3.14 8.75
N LEU A 190 -7.19 1.85 8.87
CA LEU A 190 -8.20 0.79 9.04
C LEU A 190 -9.01 1.01 10.32
N LYS A 191 -8.35 1.34 11.44
CA LYS A 191 -9.02 1.65 12.72
C LYS A 191 -9.99 2.82 12.56
N ARG A 192 -9.53 3.94 11.99
CA ARG A 192 -10.36 5.12 11.75
C ARG A 192 -11.55 4.83 10.83
N VAL A 193 -11.32 4.09 9.75
CA VAL A 193 -12.38 3.69 8.81
C VAL A 193 -13.40 2.81 9.51
N ARG A 194 -12.96 1.81 10.28
CA ARG A 194 -13.86 0.96 11.06
C ARG A 194 -14.69 1.76 12.05
N GLU A 195 -14.09 2.66 12.82
CA GLU A 195 -14.81 3.50 13.79
C GLU A 195 -15.93 4.31 13.11
N ARG A 196 -15.65 4.88 11.93
CA ARG A 196 -16.66 5.56 11.13
C ARG A 196 -17.74 4.61 10.62
N LEU A 197 -17.38 3.44 10.10
CA LEU A 197 -18.36 2.47 9.63
C LEU A 197 -19.25 1.92 10.74
N VAL A 198 -18.70 1.73 11.95
CA VAL A 198 -19.49 1.36 13.14
C VAL A 198 -20.49 2.48 13.46
N SER A 199 -20.06 3.74 13.44
CA SER A 199 -20.97 4.88 13.67
C SER A 199 -22.11 5.00 12.64
N LEU A 200 -21.91 4.46 11.44
CA LEU A 200 -22.89 4.43 10.36
C LEU A 200 -23.71 3.11 10.33
N ASN A 201 -23.53 2.20 11.29
CA ASN A 201 -24.15 0.86 11.32
C ASN A 201 -23.87 -0.02 10.09
N MET A 202 -22.76 0.22 9.40
CA MET A 202 -22.37 -0.48 8.16
C MET A 202 -21.38 -1.63 8.38
N VAL A 203 -21.08 -1.98 9.64
CA VAL A 203 -20.14 -3.05 9.98
C VAL A 203 -20.89 -4.32 10.33
N ALA A 204 -20.52 -5.43 9.69
CA ALA A 204 -21.09 -6.75 9.98
C ALA A 204 -20.59 -7.31 11.32
N ASN A 205 -19.35 -6.97 11.69
CA ASN A 205 -18.61 -7.51 12.83
C ASN A 205 -18.13 -6.44 13.85
N PRO A 206 -19.06 -5.79 14.59
CA PRO A 206 -18.74 -4.68 15.49
C PRO A 206 -17.88 -5.09 16.71
N ASP A 207 -17.79 -6.39 17.03
CA ASP A 207 -17.08 -6.88 18.22
C ASP A 207 -15.64 -7.37 17.97
N ILE A 208 -15.19 -7.37 16.70
CA ILE A 208 -13.84 -7.84 16.35
C ILE A 208 -12.81 -6.75 16.64
N SER A 209 -11.87 -7.04 17.55
CA SER A 209 -10.76 -6.14 17.84
C SER A 209 -9.69 -6.23 16.76
N ILE A 210 -9.40 -5.10 16.12
CA ILE A 210 -8.24 -4.94 15.22
C ILE A 210 -6.94 -5.03 16.04
N GLN A 211 -6.95 -4.59 17.31
CA GLN A 211 -5.80 -4.68 18.20
C GLN A 211 -5.70 -6.02 18.93
N TRP A 212 -4.47 -6.34 19.35
CA TRP A 212 -4.21 -7.32 20.41
C TRP A 212 -4.99 -6.93 21.65
N ASN A 213 -5.96 -7.77 22.02
CA ASN A 213 -6.63 -7.68 23.30
C ASN A 213 -5.98 -8.69 24.24
N PHE A 214 -4.88 -8.28 24.92
CA PHE A 214 -4.18 -9.13 25.90
C PHE A 214 -5.14 -9.69 26.96
N ASN A 215 -6.22 -8.97 27.30
CA ASN A 215 -7.24 -9.42 28.24
C ASN A 215 -8.13 -10.57 27.72
N ARG A 216 -8.19 -10.83 26.41
CA ARG A 216 -8.85 -12.03 25.86
C ARG A 216 -7.94 -13.26 25.94
N LEU A 217 -6.63 -13.10 25.73
CA LEU A 217 -5.64 -14.19 25.86
C LEU A 217 -5.47 -14.64 27.32
N LEU A 218 -5.43 -13.69 28.26
CA LEU A 218 -5.39 -13.98 29.69
C LEU A 218 -6.68 -14.65 30.21
N ARG A 219 -7.82 -14.41 29.55
CA ARG A 219 -9.09 -15.11 29.86
C ARG A 219 -9.13 -16.52 29.28
N ALA A 220 -8.57 -16.74 28.09
CA ALA A 220 -8.45 -18.09 27.52
C ALA A 220 -7.52 -19.00 28.36
N HIS A 221 -6.55 -18.42 29.09
CA HIS A 221 -5.69 -19.16 30.02
C HIS A 221 -6.24 -19.32 31.44
N LYS A 222 -7.36 -18.67 31.77
CA LYS A 222 -8.05 -18.84 33.07
C LYS A 222 -9.18 -19.89 33.04
N ILE A 223 -9.42 -20.52 31.90
CA ILE A 223 -10.46 -21.54 31.69
C ILE A 223 -9.87 -22.96 31.59
N ASN A 224 -8.55 -23.10 31.72
CA ASN A 224 -7.88 -24.37 32.02
C ASN A 224 -7.34 -24.34 33.45
#